data_AF-A0A378CNS9-F1
#
_entry.id   AF-A0A378CNS9-F1
#
_cell.length_a   1.000
_cell.length_b   1.000
_cell.length_c   1.000
_cell.angle_alpha   90.00
_cell.angle_beta   90.00
_cell.angle_gamma   90.00
#
_symmetry.space_group_name_H-M   'P 1'
#
loop_
_entity.id
_entity.type
_entity.pdbx_description
1 polymer ?
#
loop_
_entity_poly.entity_id
_entity_poly.type
_entity_poly.pdbx_seq_one_letter_code
_entity_poly.pdbx_strand_id
1 'polypeptide(L)'
;MLAFIRFLFAGLLLVIGHAFAATVQDEHGTFTLDKTPQRIVVLELSFADALAAVDVSPIGIADDNDAKRILPEVRAHLNRGSPSERARSRAWKPLLP
;
A
#
# COMPACT_ATOMS: atom_id res chain seq x y z
N MET A 1 -31.45 15.46 -24.38
CA MET A 1 -31.19 14.29 -23.50
C MET A 1 -29.69 14.06 -23.26
N LEU A 2 -28.87 13.89 -24.31
CA LEU A 2 -27.42 13.65 -24.17
C LEU A 2 -26.64 14.78 -23.48
N ALA A 3 -26.99 16.04 -23.73
CA ALA A 3 -26.32 17.20 -23.11
C ALA A 3 -26.55 17.25 -21.59
N PHE A 4 -27.75 16.91 -21.12
CA PHE A 4 -28.11 16.91 -19.70
C PHE A 4 -27.34 15.83 -18.93
N ILE A 5 -27.17 14.65 -19.53
CA ILE A 5 -26.37 13.55 -18.99
C ILE A 5 -24.88 13.96 -18.90
N ARG A 6 -24.35 14.67 -19.90
CA ARG A 6 -22.98 15.20 -19.88
C ARG A 6 -22.75 16.21 -18.76
N PHE A 7 -23.72 17.09 -18.50
CA PHE A 7 -23.65 18.04 -17.38
C PHE A 7 -23.72 17.33 -16.02
N LEU A 8 -24.58 16.33 -15.87
CA LEU A 8 -24.63 15.50 -14.66
C LEU A 8 -23.32 14.74 -14.43
N PHE A 9 -22.72 14.19 -15.49
CA PHE A 9 -21.45 13.46 -15.40
C PHE A 9 -20.28 14.38 -15.06
N ALA A 10 -20.23 15.58 -15.65
CA ALA A 10 -19.22 16.59 -15.35
C ALA A 10 -19.32 17.13 -13.91
N GLY A 11 -20.55 17.33 -13.41
CA GLY A 11 -20.80 17.71 -12.02
C GLY A 11 -20.37 16.62 -11.03
N LEU A 12 -20.63 15.35 -11.36
CA LEU A 12 -20.22 14.21 -10.54
C LEU A 12 -18.69 14.05 -10.48
N LEU A 13 -17.99 14.33 -11.58
CA LEU A 13 -16.52 14.24 -11.64
C LEU A 13 -15.82 15.28 -10.75
N LEU A 14 -16.46 16.42 -10.50
CA LEU A 14 -15.88 17.54 -9.75
C LEU A 14 -15.80 17.28 -8.22
N VAL A 15 -16.55 16.30 -7.71
CA VAL A 15 -16.65 16.00 -6.27
C VAL A 15 -15.59 14.99 -5.80
N ILE A 16 -14.76 14.43 -6.70
CA ILE A 16 -13.84 13.31 -6.39
C ILE A 16 -12.53 13.77 -5.71
N GLY A 17 -12.38 15.06 -5.39
CA GLY A 17 -11.21 15.60 -4.70
C GLY A 17 -11.12 15.16 -3.24
N HIS A 18 -10.50 14.01 -2.96
CA HIS A 18 -10.25 13.53 -1.61
C HIS A 18 -9.01 14.22 -1.03
N ALA A 19 -9.20 15.31 -0.28
CA ALA A 19 -8.14 15.86 0.57
C ALA A 19 -8.00 14.95 1.81
N PHE A 20 -6.88 14.25 1.94
CA PHE A 20 -6.60 13.36 3.07
C PHE A 20 -5.45 13.93 3.88
N ALA A 21 -5.78 14.64 4.97
CA ALA A 21 -4.83 15.11 5.96
C ALA A 21 -5.06 14.35 7.28
N ALA A 22 -4.07 13.59 7.74
CA ALA A 22 -4.16 12.82 8.98
C ALA A 22 -3.08 13.28 9.97
N THR A 23 -3.50 13.80 11.11
CA THR A 23 -2.59 14.14 12.22
C THR A 23 -2.47 12.92 13.14
N VAL A 24 -1.23 12.48 13.36
CA VAL A 24 -0.89 11.27 14.12
C VAL A 24 0.08 11.66 15.23
N GLN A 25 -0.08 11.02 16.38
CA GLN A 25 0.83 11.15 17.52
C GLN A 25 1.74 9.92 17.56
N ASP A 26 3.05 10.14 17.71
CA ASP A 26 4.03 9.11 18.02
C ASP A 26 4.87 9.51 19.26
N GLU A 27 5.90 8.71 19.56
CA GLU A 27 6.82 8.92 20.68
C GLU A 27 7.64 10.22 20.55
N HIS A 28 7.79 10.79 19.35
CA HIS A 28 8.51 12.03 19.10
C HIS A 28 7.58 13.26 19.05
N GLY A 29 6.27 13.06 19.11
CA GLY A 29 5.27 14.13 19.16
C GLY A 29 4.21 13.97 18.07
N THR A 30 3.59 15.09 17.69
CA THR A 30 2.56 15.10 16.67
C THR A 30 3.16 15.38 15.29
N PHE A 31 2.77 14.60 14.28
CA PHE A 31 3.07 14.90 12.89
C PHE A 31 1.82 14.81 12.01
N THR A 32 1.81 15.54 10.90
CA THR A 32 0.69 15.57 9.96
C THR A 32 1.10 14.93 8.64
N LEU A 33 0.27 14.03 8.15
CA LEU A 33 0.34 13.42 6.83
C LEU A 33 -0.63 14.16 5.91
N ASP A 34 -0.13 15.08 5.08
CA ASP A 34 -0.94 15.88 4.16
C ASP A 34 -1.54 15.08 2.99
N LYS A 35 -1.06 13.84 2.81
CA LYS A 35 -1.47 12.93 1.74
C LYS A 35 -1.42 11.49 2.20
N THR A 36 -2.25 10.65 1.60
CA THR A 36 -2.23 9.20 1.83
C THR A 36 -0.88 8.61 1.40
N PRO A 37 -0.11 8.00 2.32
CA PRO A 37 1.20 7.45 2.01
C PRO A 37 1.08 6.27 1.04
N GLN A 38 1.87 6.29 -0.04
CA GLN A 38 1.87 5.24 -1.08
C GLN A 38 3.06 4.28 -0.94
N ARG A 39 4.09 4.67 -0.20
CA ARG A 39 5.36 3.95 -0.08
C ARG A 39 5.79 3.97 1.38
N ILE A 40 5.64 2.83 2.03
CA ILE A 40 5.90 2.66 3.46
C ILE A 40 7.07 1.71 3.64
N VAL A 41 8.05 2.09 4.46
CA VAL A 41 9.17 1.23 4.87
C VAL A 41 9.03 0.99 6.36
N VAL A 42 9.15 -0.26 6.79
CA VAL A 42 9.07 -0.65 8.19
C VAL A 42 10.42 -1.15 8.68
N LEU A 43 10.77 -0.75 9.91
CA LEU A 43 12.03 -1.12 10.56
C LEU A 43 11.88 -2.24 11.58
N GLU A 44 10.64 -2.64 11.89
CA GLU A 44 10.35 -3.75 12.79
C GLU A 44 9.26 -4.67 12.23
N LEU A 45 9.30 -5.94 12.62
CA LEU A 45 8.38 -6.98 12.14
C LEU A 45 6.95 -6.78 12.64
N SER A 46 6.78 -6.22 13.86
CA SER A 46 5.47 -5.87 14.43
C SER A 46 4.71 -4.87 13.55
N PHE A 47 5.42 -3.90 12.97
CA PHE A 47 4.83 -2.94 12.04
C PHE A 47 4.48 -3.57 10.70
N ALA A 48 5.25 -4.56 10.24
CA ALA A 48 4.90 -5.33 9.04
C ALA A 48 3.60 -6.11 9.22
N ASP A 49 3.39 -6.70 10.41
CA ASP A 49 2.15 -7.40 10.77
C ASP A 49 0.97 -6.43 10.85
N ALA A 50 1.15 -5.28 11.50
CA ALA A 50 0.11 -4.23 11.55
C ALA A 50 -0.33 -3.76 10.16
N LEU A 51 0.60 -3.64 9.21
CA LEU A 51 0.28 -3.31 7.82
C LEU A 51 -0.44 -4.45 7.10
N ALA A 52 -0.05 -5.70 7.35
CA ALA A 52 -0.73 -6.86 6.79
C ALA A 52 -2.19 -6.98 7.28
N ALA A 53 -2.46 -6.64 8.55
CA ALA A 53 -3.82 -6.64 9.12
C ALA A 53 -4.77 -5.63 8.45
N VAL A 54 -4.23 -4.57 7.84
CA VAL A 54 -4.99 -3.56 7.08
C VAL A 54 -4.85 -3.72 5.56
N ASP A 55 -4.37 -4.89 5.10
CA ASP A 55 -4.15 -5.22 3.69
C ASP A 55 -3.21 -4.23 2.94
N VAL A 56 -2.29 -3.58 3.65
CA VAL A 56 -1.29 -2.68 3.08
C VAL A 56 0.06 -3.41 2.98
N SER A 57 0.69 -3.41 1.80
CA SER A 57 2.02 -3.99 1.61
C SER A 57 3.10 -2.89 1.67
N PRO A 58 4.09 -2.95 2.59
CA PRO A 58 5.23 -2.04 2.59
C PRO A 58 6.15 -2.32 1.40
N ILE A 59 6.92 -1.31 1.00
CA ILE A 59 7.93 -1.42 -0.06
C ILE A 59 9.26 -2.00 0.43
N GLY A 60 9.48 -2.01 1.75
CA GLY A 60 10.71 -2.51 2.38
C GLY A 60 10.46 -2.86 3.84
N ILE A 61 11.11 -3.93 4.29
CA ILE A 61 11.04 -4.48 5.65
C ILE A 61 12.47 -4.71 6.10
N ALA A 62 12.85 -4.17 7.26
CA ALA A 62 14.08 -4.57 7.92
C ALA A 62 13.84 -5.93 8.61
N ASP A 63 14.27 -7.01 7.97
CA ASP A 63 14.09 -8.38 8.45
C ASP A 63 15.39 -8.98 9.04
N ASP A 64 16.40 -8.14 9.30
CA ASP A 64 17.75 -8.54 9.73
C ASP A 64 18.38 -9.63 8.83
N ASN A 65 18.02 -9.66 7.55
CA ASN A 65 18.43 -10.67 6.56
C ASN A 65 17.92 -12.10 6.89
N ASP A 66 16.92 -12.23 7.76
CA ASP A 66 16.24 -13.50 8.04
C ASP A 66 14.72 -13.42 7.77
N ALA A 67 14.36 -13.74 6.53
CA ALA A 67 12.98 -13.81 6.07
C ALA A 67 12.12 -14.90 6.75
N LYS A 68 12.68 -15.73 7.63
CA LYS A 68 11.93 -16.74 8.42
C LYS A 68 11.33 -16.17 9.70
N ARG A 69 11.75 -14.97 10.13
CA ARG A 69 11.23 -14.32 11.33
C ARG A 69 9.83 -13.73 11.14
N ILE A 70 9.42 -13.54 9.89
CA ILE A 70 8.06 -13.12 9.52
C ILE A 70 7.17 -14.35 9.52
N LEU A 71 6.03 -14.27 10.22
CA LEU A 71 5.03 -15.33 10.22
C LEU A 71 4.63 -15.68 8.77
N PRO A 72 4.51 -16.98 8.42
CA PRO A 72 4.18 -17.39 7.05
C PRO A 72 2.89 -16.76 6.51
N GLU A 73 1.92 -16.55 7.39
CA GLU A 73 0.62 -15.92 7.09
C GLU A 73 0.79 -14.45 6.70
N VAL A 74 1.52 -13.68 7.52
CA VAL A 74 1.87 -12.29 7.24
C VAL A 74 2.63 -12.20 5.92
N ARG A 75 3.61 -13.08 5.70
CA ARG A 75 4.37 -13.15 4.45
C ARG A 75 3.47 -13.43 3.23
N ALA A 76 2.47 -14.30 3.37
CA ALA A 76 1.53 -14.58 2.29
C ALA A 76 0.64 -13.36 1.95
N HIS A 77 0.20 -12.60 2.95
CA HIS A 77 -0.54 -11.35 2.76
C HIS A 77 0.32 -10.27 2.10
N LEU A 78 1.58 -10.12 2.54
CA LEU A 78 2.53 -9.15 1.98
C LEU A 78 2.94 -9.49 0.53
N ASN A 79 3.09 -10.76 0.19
CA ASN A 79 3.48 -11.20 -1.15
C ASN A 79 2.39 -10.98 -2.20
N ARG A 80 1.10 -10.97 -1.81
CA ARG A 80 -0.02 -10.78 -2.74
C ARG A 80 -0.02 -9.40 -3.43
N GLY A 81 0.59 -8.38 -2.82
CA GLY A 81 0.63 -7.00 -3.33
C GLY A 81 2.03 -6.45 -3.67
N SER A 82 3.11 -7.17 -3.32
CA SER A 82 4.46 -6.61 -3.39
C SER A 82 4.93 -6.36 -4.85
N PRO A 83 5.62 -5.23 -5.13
CA PRO A 83 6.27 -5.01 -6.41
C PRO A 83 7.28 -6.10 -6.77
N SER A 84 7.88 -6.78 -5.78
CA SER A 84 8.84 -7.86 -5.97
C SER A 84 8.19 -9.15 -6.49
N GLU A 85 6.96 -9.48 -6.07
CA GLU A 85 6.17 -10.58 -6.64
C GLU A 85 5.72 -10.25 -8.07
N ARG A 86 5.29 -9.00 -8.33
CA ARG A 86 4.92 -8.54 -9.68
C ARG A 86 6.11 -8.47 -10.65
N ALA A 87 7.30 -8.17 -10.13
CA ALA A 87 8.55 -8.24 -10.88
C ALA A 87 8.95 -9.70 -11.13
N ARG A 88 8.84 -10.58 -10.13
CA ARG A 88 9.14 -12.01 -10.26
C ARG A 88 8.15 -12.73 -11.19
N SER A 89 6.85 -12.48 -11.08
CA SER A 89 5.82 -13.05 -11.95
C SER A 89 5.87 -12.53 -13.39
N ARG A 90 6.32 -11.29 -13.63
CA ARG A 90 6.62 -10.80 -15.00
C ARG A 90 7.95 -11.30 -15.54
N ALA A 91 8.99 -11.38 -14.70
CA ALA A 91 10.33 -11.79 -15.10
C ALA A 91 10.44 -13.30 -15.41
N TRP A 92 9.58 -14.14 -14.85
CA TRP A 92 9.57 -15.60 -15.11
C TRP A 92 8.52 -16.08 -16.12
N LYS A 93 7.84 -15.15 -16.80
CA LYS A 93 6.86 -15.47 -17.85
C LYS A 93 7.42 -15.07 -19.23
N PRO A 94 8.59 -15.60 -19.65
CA PRO A 94 8.56 -16.70 -20.62
C PRO A 94 9.84 -17.57 -20.59
N LEU A 95 9.97 -18.51 -19.64
CA LEU A 95 11.00 -19.57 -19.72
C LEU A 95 10.47 -20.88 -19.12
N LEU A 96 9.24 -21.25 -19.48
CA LEU A 96 8.80 -22.64 -19.44
C LEU A 96 8.61 -23.07 -20.90
N PRO A 97 9.27 -24.15 -21.36
CA PRO A 97 9.03 -24.72 -22.68
C PRO A 97 7.59 -25.22 -22.83
#